data_AF-A0A7W9ZDK6-F1
#
_entry.id   AF-A0A7W9ZDK6-F1
#
_cell.length_a   1.000
_cell.length_b   1.000
_cell.length_c   1.000
_cell.angle_alpha   90.00
_cell.angle_beta   90.00
_cell.angle_gamma   90.00
#
_symmetry.space_group_name_H-M   'P 1'
#
loop_
_entity.id
_entity.type
_entity.pdbx_description
1 polymer ?
#
loop_
_entity_poly.entity_id
_entity_poly.type
_entity_poly.pdbx_seq_one_letter_code
_entity_poly.pdbx_strand_id
1 'polypeptide(L)'
;MAANGTAPGSGLQASIANCVSDIRRRQGDAVPVDRIGIIVGDILGSLGGELTAEDMRLYQELEGLSRYIQQAKQEIASLNPTDIREEFLPTAADELDAIVQATENATGAIMDATEVIEAVAGEVDGDASGRLMDATTMIYEACSFQDLTGQRITKVVRMLKSIEDRVDNLIKAFDPETLAAARAASNPTDVQAAGNYGRQQAAAVGDRDGDTGLLNGPQSSASAMAQDDIDALLASFDK
;
A
#
# COMPACT_ATOMS: atom_id res chain seq x y z
N MET A 1 -61.37 -5.08 -36.22
CA MET A 1 -60.09 -5.65 -36.72
C MET A 1 -58.98 -4.74 -36.26
N ALA A 2 -58.34 -5.04 -35.13
CA ALA A 2 -57.16 -4.32 -34.66
C ALA A 2 -55.96 -5.27 -34.85
N ALA A 3 -55.06 -4.87 -35.74
CA ALA A 3 -53.83 -5.60 -36.02
C ALA A 3 -52.87 -5.46 -34.82
N ASN A 4 -52.57 -6.58 -34.18
CA ASN A 4 -51.62 -6.67 -33.09
C ASN A 4 -50.21 -6.81 -33.70
N GLY A 5 -49.50 -5.68 -33.83
CA GLY A 5 -48.10 -5.65 -34.26
C GLY A 5 -47.18 -5.84 -33.07
N THR A 6 -46.83 -7.07 -32.75
CA THR A 6 -45.76 -7.39 -31.79
C THR A 6 -44.43 -6.85 -32.32
N ALA A 7 -43.80 -5.94 -31.57
CA ALA A 7 -42.53 -5.33 -31.92
C ALA A 7 -41.41 -6.40 -32.01
N PRO A 8 -40.56 -6.37 -33.06
CA PRO A 8 -39.57 -7.41 -33.36
C PRO A 8 -38.47 -7.58 -32.30
N GLY A 9 -38.29 -6.62 -31.38
CA GLY A 9 -37.29 -6.70 -30.30
C GLY A 9 -37.69 -7.54 -29.07
N SER A 10 -38.98 -7.86 -28.91
CA SER A 10 -39.50 -8.54 -27.70
C SER A 10 -39.13 -10.03 -27.62
N GLY A 11 -39.06 -10.73 -28.77
CA GLY A 11 -38.68 -12.15 -28.82
C GLY A 11 -37.18 -12.39 -28.60
N LEU A 12 -36.34 -11.45 -29.06
CA LEU A 12 -34.88 -11.51 -28.90
C LEU A 12 -34.48 -11.30 -27.43
N GLN A 13 -35.02 -10.25 -26.80
CA GLN A 13 -34.80 -10.00 -25.36
C GLN A 13 -35.30 -11.17 -24.49
N ALA A 14 -36.45 -11.76 -24.83
CA ALA A 14 -36.95 -12.93 -24.11
C ALA A 14 -36.04 -14.16 -24.28
N SER A 15 -35.48 -14.37 -25.48
CA SER A 15 -34.55 -15.49 -25.74
C SER A 15 -33.21 -15.33 -25.03
N ILE A 16 -32.64 -14.11 -25.03
CA ILE A 16 -31.41 -13.81 -24.29
C ILE A 16 -31.65 -13.96 -22.78
N ALA A 17 -32.76 -13.44 -22.26
CA ALA A 17 -33.12 -13.58 -20.85
C ALA A 17 -33.29 -15.05 -20.43
N ASN A 18 -33.91 -15.88 -21.29
CA ASN A 18 -34.04 -17.31 -21.06
C ASN A 18 -32.69 -18.03 -21.11
N CYS A 19 -31.84 -17.72 -22.09
CA CYS A 19 -30.51 -18.31 -22.21
C CYS A 19 -29.61 -17.95 -21.01
N VAL A 20 -29.59 -16.69 -20.60
CA VAL A 20 -28.87 -16.23 -19.41
C VAL A 20 -29.42 -16.92 -18.15
N SER A 21 -30.73 -17.09 -18.05
CA SER A 21 -31.37 -17.81 -16.92
C SER A 21 -31.00 -19.30 -16.88
N ASP A 22 -30.90 -19.95 -18.05
CA ASP A 22 -30.48 -21.34 -18.18
C ASP A 22 -29.00 -21.54 -17.85
N ILE A 23 -28.14 -20.63 -18.31
CA ILE A 23 -26.72 -20.62 -17.99
C ILE A 23 -26.52 -20.39 -16.48
N ARG A 24 -27.27 -19.45 -15.90
CA ARG A 24 -27.28 -19.19 -14.45
C ARG A 24 -27.76 -20.40 -13.65
N ARG A 25 -28.75 -21.15 -14.14
CA ARG A 25 -29.18 -22.42 -13.53
C ARG A 25 -28.11 -23.52 -13.56
N ARG A 26 -27.31 -23.58 -14.63
CA ARG A 26 -26.29 -24.62 -14.82
C ARG A 26 -24.96 -24.30 -14.13
N GLN A 27 -24.58 -23.03 -14.06
CA GLN A 27 -23.26 -22.60 -13.57
C GLN A 27 -23.32 -21.78 -12.27
N GLY A 28 -24.51 -21.39 -11.81
CA GLY A 28 -24.68 -20.49 -10.66
C GLY A 28 -24.55 -19.01 -11.03
N ASP A 29 -24.50 -18.14 -10.01
CA ASP A 29 -24.43 -16.68 -10.19
C ASP A 29 -23.05 -16.17 -10.62
N ALA A 30 -22.01 -16.99 -10.48
CA ALA A 30 -20.63 -16.62 -10.77
C ALA A 30 -20.05 -17.47 -11.90
N VAL A 31 -19.52 -16.79 -12.91
CA VAL A 31 -18.89 -17.41 -14.07
C VAL A 31 -17.37 -17.29 -13.98
N PRO A 32 -16.62 -18.41 -14.07
CA PRO A 32 -15.17 -18.38 -14.19
C PRO A 32 -14.71 -17.62 -15.45
N VAL A 33 -13.66 -16.81 -15.35
CA VAL A 33 -13.19 -15.95 -16.46
C VAL A 33 -12.80 -16.77 -17.70
N ASP A 34 -12.28 -17.99 -17.52
CA ASP A 34 -11.99 -18.97 -18.58
C ASP A 34 -13.24 -19.48 -19.32
N ARG A 35 -14.42 -19.38 -18.71
CA ARG A 35 -15.70 -19.86 -19.25
C ARG A 35 -16.48 -18.79 -20.00
N ILE A 36 -16.07 -17.52 -19.91
CA ILE A 36 -16.79 -16.38 -20.51
C ILE A 36 -16.96 -16.55 -22.02
N GLY A 37 -15.93 -17.01 -22.74
CA GLY A 37 -16.00 -17.27 -24.18
C GLY A 37 -17.06 -18.33 -24.51
N ILE A 38 -17.08 -19.44 -23.77
CA ILE A 38 -18.06 -20.52 -24.00
C ILE A 38 -19.49 -20.00 -23.80
N ILE A 39 -19.73 -19.22 -22.74
CA ILE A 39 -21.06 -18.69 -22.42
C ILE A 39 -21.55 -17.70 -23.47
N VAL A 40 -20.68 -16.80 -23.94
CA VAL A 40 -21.04 -15.85 -24.99
C VAL A 40 -21.25 -16.57 -26.32
N GLY A 41 -20.49 -17.62 -26.60
CA GLY A 41 -20.72 -18.52 -27.74
C GLY A 41 -22.08 -19.21 -27.66
N ASP A 42 -22.46 -19.72 -26.49
CA ASP A 42 -23.76 -20.37 -26.25
C ASP A 42 -24.93 -19.37 -26.39
N ILE A 43 -24.77 -18.14 -25.88
CA ILE A 43 -25.78 -17.07 -26.00
C ILE A 43 -25.98 -16.70 -27.47
N LEU A 44 -24.90 -16.44 -28.20
CA LEU A 44 -24.94 -16.10 -29.62
C LEU A 44 -25.48 -17.26 -30.47
N GLY A 45 -25.13 -18.50 -30.16
CA GLY A 45 -25.67 -19.70 -30.81
C GLY A 45 -27.15 -19.94 -30.53
N SER A 46 -27.64 -19.57 -29.33
CA SER A 46 -29.05 -19.68 -28.96
C SER A 46 -29.96 -18.66 -29.66
N LEU A 47 -29.40 -17.57 -30.18
CA LEU A 47 -30.15 -16.52 -30.88
C LEU A 47 -30.61 -16.93 -32.29
N GLY A 48 -30.27 -18.14 -32.76
CA GLY A 48 -30.89 -18.78 -33.92
C GLY A 48 -30.74 -18.03 -35.25
N GLY A 49 -29.82 -17.07 -35.33
CA GLY A 49 -29.53 -16.27 -36.53
C GLY A 49 -28.07 -16.41 -36.97
N GLU A 50 -27.80 -16.04 -38.23
CA GLU A 50 -26.43 -15.90 -38.73
C GLU A 50 -25.67 -14.90 -37.84
N LEU A 51 -24.56 -15.36 -37.23
CA LEU A 51 -23.65 -14.51 -36.47
C LEU A 51 -23.24 -13.32 -37.31
N THR A 52 -23.56 -12.11 -36.86
CA THR A 52 -23.16 -10.90 -37.56
C THR A 52 -21.66 -10.64 -37.36
N ALA A 53 -21.07 -9.85 -38.24
CA ALA A 53 -19.68 -9.42 -38.07
C ALA A 53 -19.46 -8.63 -36.75
N GLU A 54 -20.51 -7.97 -36.25
CA GLU A 54 -20.50 -7.23 -35.00
C GLU A 54 -20.50 -8.17 -33.78
N ASP A 55 -21.28 -9.26 -33.83
CA ASP A 55 -21.29 -10.30 -32.80
C ASP A 55 -19.93 -11.01 -32.68
N MET A 56 -19.29 -11.33 -33.81
CA MET A 56 -17.94 -11.91 -33.82
C MET A 56 -16.89 -10.96 -33.24
N ARG A 57 -17.02 -9.65 -33.53
CA ARG A 57 -16.11 -8.64 -32.98
C ARG A 57 -16.25 -8.52 -31.47
N LEU A 58 -17.49 -8.48 -30.96
CA LEU A 58 -17.75 -8.44 -29.52
C LEU A 58 -17.20 -9.68 -28.81
N TYR A 59 -17.37 -10.87 -29.42
CA TYR A 59 -16.80 -12.12 -28.93
C TYR A 59 -15.27 -12.05 -28.83
N GLN A 60 -14.60 -11.55 -29.87
CA GLN A 60 -13.14 -11.38 -29.88
C GLN A 60 -12.65 -10.37 -28.84
N GLU A 61 -13.37 -9.26 -28.66
CA GLU A 61 -13.05 -8.24 -27.64
C GLU A 61 -13.19 -8.82 -26.22
N LEU A 62 -14.24 -9.61 -25.96
CA LEU A 62 -14.48 -10.24 -24.67
C LEU A 62 -13.49 -11.38 -24.37
N GLU A 63 -13.15 -12.18 -25.37
CA GLU A 63 -12.11 -13.21 -25.26
C GLU A 63 -10.74 -12.58 -25.02
N GLY A 64 -10.45 -11.45 -25.67
CA GLY A 64 -9.25 -10.65 -25.44
C GLY A 64 -9.16 -10.14 -24.00
N LEU A 65 -10.27 -9.59 -23.47
CA LEU A 65 -10.35 -9.14 -22.09
C LEU A 65 -10.18 -10.29 -21.08
N SER A 66 -10.80 -11.44 -21.34
CA SER A 66 -10.66 -12.65 -20.51
C SER A 66 -9.19 -13.10 -20.45
N ARG A 67 -8.52 -13.19 -21.60
CA ARG A 67 -7.08 -13.52 -21.67
C ARG A 67 -6.23 -12.51 -20.92
N TYR A 68 -6.50 -11.22 -21.09
CA TYR A 68 -5.78 -10.17 -20.36
C TYR A 68 -5.93 -10.31 -18.84
N ILE A 69 -7.14 -10.55 -18.35
CA ILE A 69 -7.40 -10.76 -16.91
C ILE A 69 -6.68 -12.01 -16.39
N GLN A 70 -6.65 -13.09 -17.17
CA GLN A 70 -5.93 -14.30 -16.78
C GLN A 70 -4.43 -14.08 -16.70
N GLN A 71 -3.87 -13.38 -17.68
CA GLN A 71 -2.45 -13.04 -17.70
C GLN A 71 -2.09 -12.13 -16.51
N ALA A 72 -2.87 -11.08 -16.25
CA ALA A 72 -2.67 -10.22 -15.10
C ALA A 72 -2.75 -10.99 -13.76
N LYS A 73 -3.68 -11.95 -13.64
CA LYS A 73 -3.76 -12.83 -12.46
C LYS A 73 -2.53 -13.71 -12.28
N GLN A 74 -1.98 -14.25 -13.37
CA GLN A 74 -0.74 -15.04 -13.32
C GLN A 74 0.47 -14.17 -12.97
N GLU A 75 0.56 -12.97 -13.53
CA GLU A 75 1.62 -12.01 -13.20
C GLU A 75 1.55 -11.60 -11.73
N ILE A 76 0.36 -11.30 -11.20
CA ILE A 76 0.18 -10.98 -9.77
C ILE A 76 0.52 -12.19 -8.88
N ALA A 77 0.11 -13.41 -9.26
CA ALA A 77 0.47 -14.62 -8.53
C ALA A 77 1.99 -14.88 -8.55
N SER A 78 2.68 -14.52 -9.63
CA SER A 78 4.13 -14.67 -9.77
C SER A 78 4.96 -13.70 -8.94
N LEU A 79 4.34 -12.65 -8.36
CA LEU A 79 4.99 -11.75 -7.41
C LEU A 79 5.33 -12.44 -6.08
N ASN A 80 4.91 -13.70 -5.87
CA ASN A 80 5.06 -14.45 -4.62
C ASN A 80 4.82 -13.57 -3.38
N PRO A 81 3.63 -12.99 -3.25
CA PRO A 81 3.33 -12.07 -2.14
C PRO A 81 3.53 -12.72 -0.76
N THR A 82 3.49 -14.06 -0.68
CA THR A 82 3.83 -14.84 0.50
C THR A 82 5.29 -14.66 0.92
N ASP A 83 6.26 -14.74 -0.01
CA ASP A 83 7.69 -14.57 0.30
C ASP A 83 7.98 -13.12 0.75
N ILE A 84 7.31 -12.14 0.12
CA ILE A 84 7.40 -10.73 0.50
C ILE A 84 6.92 -10.51 1.94
N ARG A 85 5.80 -11.15 2.32
CA ARG A 85 5.22 -11.04 3.65
C ARG A 85 5.98 -11.82 4.72
N GLU A 86 6.36 -13.05 4.42
CA GLU A 86 6.86 -13.99 5.44
C GLU A 86 8.37 -13.89 5.62
N GLU A 87 9.11 -13.39 4.62
CA GLU A 87 10.57 -13.35 4.65
C GLU A 87 11.11 -11.93 4.47
N PHE A 88 10.81 -11.26 3.36
CA PHE A 88 11.52 -10.02 3.01
C PHE A 88 11.16 -8.80 3.86
N LEU A 89 9.87 -8.53 4.09
CA LEU A 89 9.45 -7.35 4.86
C LEU A 89 9.80 -7.45 6.35
N PRO A 90 9.55 -8.58 7.05
CA PRO A 90 9.94 -8.73 8.45
C PRO A 90 11.46 -8.62 8.64
N THR A 91 12.23 -9.32 7.79
CA THR A 91 13.71 -9.26 7.86
C THR A 91 14.22 -7.83 7.64
N ALA A 92 13.67 -7.10 6.66
CA ALA A 92 14.09 -5.73 6.41
C ALA A 92 13.73 -4.79 7.57
N ALA A 93 12.58 -4.97 8.22
CA ALA A 93 12.20 -4.21 9.40
C ALA A 93 13.13 -4.50 10.59
N ASP A 94 13.41 -5.78 10.86
CA ASP A 94 14.28 -6.22 11.96
C ASP A 94 15.72 -5.72 11.77
N GLU A 95 16.27 -5.81 10.56
CA GLU A 95 17.61 -5.29 10.24
C GLU A 95 17.68 -3.76 10.41
N LEU A 96 16.63 -3.03 10.03
CA LEU A 96 16.57 -1.59 10.23
C LEU A 96 16.48 -1.21 11.72
N ASP A 97 15.69 -1.94 12.52
CA ASP A 97 15.63 -1.74 13.98
C ASP A 97 16.98 -2.08 14.63
N ALA A 98 17.66 -3.14 14.18
CA ALA A 98 19.01 -3.48 14.64
C ALA A 98 20.04 -2.39 14.31
N ILE A 99 19.94 -1.77 13.13
CA ILE A 99 20.78 -0.61 12.76
C ILE A 99 20.52 0.56 13.70
N VAL A 100 19.25 0.90 13.99
CA VAL A 100 18.92 1.98 14.93
C VAL A 100 19.58 1.72 16.28
N GLN A 101 19.36 0.54 16.86
CA GLN A 101 19.92 0.18 18.17
C GLN A 101 21.46 0.21 18.18
N ALA A 102 22.10 -0.31 17.13
CA ALA A 102 23.56 -0.30 17.02
C ALA A 102 24.11 1.13 16.93
N THR A 103 23.42 2.01 16.18
CA THR A 103 23.82 3.42 16.08
C THR A 103 23.61 4.20 17.37
N GLU A 104 22.52 3.95 18.10
CA GLU A 104 22.29 4.55 19.43
C GLU A 104 23.38 4.13 20.43
N ASN A 105 23.70 2.83 20.47
CA ASN A 105 24.75 2.31 21.36
C ASN A 105 26.13 2.89 21.01
N ALA A 106 26.45 3.03 19.72
CA ALA A 106 27.69 3.63 19.26
C ALA A 106 27.76 5.12 19.64
N THR A 107 26.66 5.88 19.47
CA THR A 107 26.58 7.28 19.88
C THR A 107 26.76 7.43 21.38
N GLY A 108 26.12 6.57 22.19
CA GLY A 108 26.31 6.57 23.65
C GLY A 108 27.77 6.35 24.04
N ALA A 109 28.44 5.36 23.44
CA ALA A 109 29.86 5.11 23.70
C ALA A 109 30.76 6.28 23.26
N ILE A 110 30.41 6.99 22.18
CA ILE A 110 31.11 8.22 21.77
C ILE A 110 30.91 9.30 22.82
N MET A 111 29.66 9.54 23.27
CA MET A 111 29.33 10.53 24.29
C MET A 111 30.10 10.27 25.58
N ASP A 112 30.09 9.04 26.10
CA ASP A 112 30.85 8.62 27.28
C ASP A 112 32.36 8.90 27.12
N ALA A 113 32.92 8.65 25.94
CA ALA A 113 34.33 8.94 25.65
C ALA A 113 34.61 10.46 25.65
N THR A 114 33.70 11.27 25.11
CA THR A 114 33.80 12.74 25.17
C THR A 114 33.70 13.27 26.59
N GLU A 115 32.86 12.70 27.47
CA GLU A 115 32.80 13.09 28.89
C GLU A 115 34.17 12.89 29.58
N VAL A 116 34.87 11.79 29.25
CA VAL A 116 36.24 11.56 29.75
C VAL A 116 37.21 12.60 29.20
N ILE A 117 37.12 12.96 27.91
CA ILE A 117 37.96 14.01 27.31
C ILE A 117 37.70 15.36 27.99
N GLU A 118 36.43 15.67 28.28
CA GLU A 118 36.01 16.89 28.96
C GLU A 118 36.57 16.97 30.39
N ALA A 119 36.49 15.87 31.14
CA ALA A 119 37.07 15.79 32.48
C ALA A 119 38.59 16.01 32.46
N VAL A 120 39.30 15.34 31.55
CA VAL A 120 40.75 15.52 31.39
C VAL A 120 41.07 16.95 30.95
N ALA A 121 40.30 17.54 30.04
CA ALA A 121 40.50 18.92 29.60
C ALA A 121 40.45 19.93 30.76
N GLY A 122 39.59 19.69 31.76
CA GLY A 122 39.52 20.50 32.98
C GLY A 122 40.75 20.40 33.90
N GLU A 123 41.58 19.37 33.73
CA GLU A 123 42.83 19.18 34.46
C GLU A 123 44.06 19.77 33.71
N VAL A 124 43.90 20.16 32.45
CA VAL A 124 44.97 20.77 31.64
C VAL A 124 44.85 22.29 31.70
N ASP A 125 45.99 22.99 31.80
CA ASP A 125 46.02 24.46 31.76
C ASP A 125 46.33 25.00 30.35
N GLY A 126 45.84 26.21 30.08
CA GLY A 126 46.19 27.00 28.89
C GLY A 126 45.45 26.61 27.61
N ASP A 127 46.03 26.96 26.45
CA ASP A 127 45.42 26.83 25.13
C ASP A 127 44.98 25.39 24.79
N ALA A 128 45.68 24.39 25.34
CA ALA A 128 45.35 22.98 25.11
C ALA A 128 43.98 22.59 25.70
N SER A 129 43.60 23.14 26.86
CA SER A 129 42.30 22.89 27.49
C SER A 129 41.15 23.44 26.64
N GLY A 130 41.29 24.69 26.18
CA GLY A 130 40.29 25.33 25.31
C GLY A 130 40.07 24.53 24.03
N ARG A 131 41.15 24.09 23.37
CA ARG A 131 41.06 23.29 22.14
C ARG A 131 40.41 21.92 22.35
N LEU A 132 40.58 21.30 23.51
CA LEU A 132 39.90 20.05 23.86
C LEU A 132 38.41 20.28 24.11
N MET A 133 38.05 21.32 24.87
CA MET A 133 36.65 21.71 25.11
C MET A 133 35.91 22.04 23.80
N ASP A 134 36.53 22.80 22.91
CA ASP A 134 35.95 23.14 21.60
C ASP A 134 35.72 21.87 20.76
N ALA A 135 36.68 20.95 20.75
CA ALA A 135 36.57 19.69 20.02
C ALA A 135 35.46 18.79 20.60
N THR A 136 35.36 18.68 21.92
CA THR A 136 34.30 17.94 22.60
C THR A 136 32.92 18.52 22.30
N THR A 137 32.79 19.85 22.33
CA THR A 137 31.54 20.55 21.97
C THR A 137 31.10 20.22 20.54
N MET A 138 32.03 20.27 19.58
CA MET A 138 31.73 19.90 18.18
C MET A 138 31.29 18.45 18.04
N ILE A 139 31.84 17.53 18.84
CA ILE A 139 31.44 16.11 18.82
C ILE A 139 30.02 15.95 19.36
N TYR A 140 29.66 16.62 20.47
CA TYR A 140 28.29 16.59 20.99
C TYR A 140 27.28 17.11 19.96
N GLU A 141 27.59 18.25 19.32
CA GLU A 141 26.75 18.82 18.25
C GLU A 141 26.59 17.84 17.07
N ALA A 142 27.68 17.22 16.63
CA ALA A 142 27.65 16.25 15.54
C ALA A 142 26.82 14.99 15.90
N CYS A 143 26.94 14.50 17.13
CA CYS A 143 26.20 13.35 17.62
C CYS A 143 24.70 13.64 17.78
N SER A 144 24.31 14.90 18.04
CA SER A 144 22.90 15.30 18.12
C SER A 144 22.12 15.06 16.82
N PHE A 145 22.82 15.01 15.67
CA PHE A 145 22.21 14.74 14.36
C PHE A 145 21.77 13.28 14.17
N GLN A 146 22.17 12.37 15.05
CA GLN A 146 21.75 10.96 15.01
C GLN A 146 20.24 10.81 15.28
N ASP A 147 19.64 11.69 16.08
CA ASP A 147 18.19 11.71 16.33
C ASP A 147 17.38 11.81 15.02
N LEU A 148 17.83 12.64 14.07
CA LEU A 148 17.19 12.75 12.75
C LEU A 148 17.33 11.45 11.95
N THR A 149 18.44 10.73 12.08
CA THR A 149 18.66 9.46 11.39
C THR A 149 17.80 8.35 11.98
N GLY A 150 17.70 8.25 13.31
CA GLY A 150 16.80 7.32 14.00
C GLY A 150 15.33 7.55 13.64
N GLN A 151 14.89 8.81 13.60
CA GLN A 151 13.53 9.17 13.18
C GLN A 151 13.26 8.83 11.72
N ARG A 152 14.24 9.03 10.81
CA ARG A 152 14.09 8.67 9.40
C ARG A 152 13.99 7.16 9.21
N ILE A 153 14.83 6.38 9.90
CA ILE A 153 14.75 4.91 9.84
C ILE A 153 13.41 4.43 10.41
N THR A 154 12.96 5.00 11.53
CA THR A 154 11.64 4.70 12.11
C THR A 154 10.50 4.96 11.11
N LYS A 155 10.56 6.05 10.33
CA LYS A 155 9.60 6.31 9.25
C LYS A 155 9.66 5.27 8.14
N VAL A 156 10.85 4.80 7.77
CA VAL A 156 11.03 3.72 6.78
C VAL A 156 10.43 2.40 7.29
N VAL A 157 10.71 2.02 8.54
CA VAL A 157 10.13 0.81 9.18
C VAL A 157 8.60 0.88 9.18
N ARG A 158 8.01 2.04 9.48
CA ARG A 158 6.55 2.24 9.40
C ARG A 158 6.01 2.07 7.98
N MET A 159 6.72 2.57 6.97
CA MET A 159 6.32 2.37 5.58
C MET A 159 6.38 0.89 5.18
N LEU A 160 7.41 0.15 5.60
CA LEU A 160 7.51 -1.29 5.34
C LEU A 160 6.33 -2.06 5.97
N LYS A 161 5.95 -1.74 7.22
CA LYS A 161 4.75 -2.31 7.87
C LYS A 161 3.46 -2.00 7.10
N SER A 162 3.33 -0.78 6.56
CA SER A 162 2.17 -0.44 5.71
C SER A 162 2.16 -1.21 4.38
N ILE A 163 3.34 -1.52 3.82
CA ILE A 163 3.45 -2.37 2.64
C ILE A 163 3.06 -3.81 3.00
N GLU A 164 3.47 -4.31 4.16
CA GLU A 164 3.09 -5.63 4.68
C GLU A 164 1.57 -5.77 4.74
N ASP A 165 0.86 -4.82 5.37
CA ASP A 165 -0.60 -4.80 5.44
C ASP A 165 -1.27 -4.84 4.06
N ARG A 166 -0.70 -4.13 3.07
CA ARG A 166 -1.24 -4.11 1.70
C ARG A 166 -1.02 -5.43 0.98
N VAL A 167 0.15 -6.04 1.15
CA VAL A 167 0.44 -7.37 0.61
C VAL A 167 -0.48 -8.40 1.25
N ASP A 168 -0.74 -8.29 2.56
CA ASP A 168 -1.66 -9.15 3.29
C ASP A 168 -3.10 -9.06 2.77
N ASN A 169 -3.57 -7.84 2.51
CA ASN A 169 -4.87 -7.60 1.91
C ASN A 169 -4.95 -8.12 0.47
N LEU A 170 -3.86 -7.98 -0.31
CA LEU A 170 -3.77 -8.55 -1.64
C LEU A 170 -3.94 -10.07 -1.58
N ILE A 171 -3.19 -10.76 -0.69
CA ILE A 171 -3.29 -12.21 -0.52
C ILE A 171 -4.72 -12.61 -0.12
N LYS A 172 -5.32 -11.95 0.87
CA LYS A 172 -6.70 -12.21 1.32
C LYS A 172 -7.73 -12.03 0.21
N ALA A 173 -7.55 -11.04 -0.67
CA ALA A 173 -8.43 -10.80 -1.81
C ALA A 173 -8.39 -11.92 -2.86
N PHE A 174 -7.29 -12.70 -2.92
CA PHE A 174 -7.16 -13.86 -3.80
C PHE A 174 -7.41 -15.21 -3.11
N ASP A 175 -7.73 -15.21 -1.82
CA ASP A 175 -8.06 -16.42 -1.08
C ASP A 175 -9.33 -17.08 -1.66
N PRO A 176 -9.32 -18.40 -1.94
CA PRO A 176 -10.45 -19.12 -2.51
C PRO A 176 -11.77 -18.95 -1.72
N GLU A 177 -11.70 -18.85 -0.39
CA GLU A 177 -12.87 -18.64 0.46
C GLU A 177 -13.39 -17.20 0.34
N THR A 178 -12.50 -16.19 0.35
CA THR A 178 -12.89 -14.79 0.17
C THR A 178 -13.47 -14.56 -1.23
N LEU A 179 -12.89 -15.19 -2.24
CA LEU A 179 -13.40 -15.17 -3.61
C LEU A 179 -14.74 -15.91 -3.73
N ALA A 180 -14.93 -17.02 -3.02
CA ALA A 180 -16.20 -17.74 -2.97
C ALA A 180 -17.29 -16.93 -2.24
N ALA A 181 -16.93 -16.25 -1.14
CA ALA A 181 -17.82 -15.36 -0.40
C ALA A 181 -18.21 -14.12 -1.22
N ALA A 182 -17.24 -13.49 -1.91
CA ALA A 182 -17.50 -12.38 -2.83
C ALA A 182 -18.38 -12.79 -4.01
N ARG A 183 -18.27 -14.04 -4.49
CA ARG A 183 -19.15 -14.62 -5.52
C ARG A 183 -20.56 -14.92 -5.00
N ALA A 184 -20.72 -15.19 -3.71
CA ALA A 184 -22.02 -15.40 -3.07
C ALA A 184 -22.73 -14.08 -2.70
N ALA A 185 -21.98 -12.97 -2.61
CA ALA A 185 -22.52 -11.64 -2.35
C ALA A 185 -23.25 -11.09 -3.58
N SER A 186 -24.53 -10.74 -3.42
CA SER A 186 -25.42 -10.37 -4.54
C SER A 186 -25.44 -8.87 -4.86
N ASN A 187 -24.71 -8.01 -4.13
CA ASN A 187 -24.77 -6.55 -4.29
C ASN A 187 -23.43 -5.93 -4.76
N PRO A 188 -23.43 -5.01 -5.76
CA PRO A 188 -22.23 -4.35 -6.27
C PRO A 188 -21.48 -3.49 -5.25
N THR A 189 -22.17 -2.96 -4.23
CA THR A 189 -21.58 -2.20 -3.12
C THR A 189 -20.63 -3.04 -2.27
N ASP A 190 -20.83 -4.36 -2.20
CA ASP A 190 -19.98 -5.27 -1.44
C ASP A 190 -18.65 -5.51 -2.18
N VAL A 191 -18.65 -5.39 -3.51
CA VAL A 191 -17.45 -5.54 -4.35
C VAL A 191 -16.58 -4.28 -4.33
N GLN A 192 -17.17 -3.09 -4.19
CA GLN A 192 -16.42 -1.85 -3.95
C GLN A 192 -15.92 -1.73 -2.50
N ALA A 193 -16.70 -2.21 -1.52
CA ALA A 193 -16.22 -2.36 -0.14
C ALA A 193 -15.09 -3.40 -0.05
N ALA A 194 -15.18 -4.50 -0.82
CA ALA A 194 -14.10 -5.48 -0.97
C ALA A 194 -12.91 -4.95 -1.77
N GLY A 195 -13.11 -4.16 -2.83
CA GLY A 195 -12.02 -3.52 -3.57
C GLY A 195 -11.30 -2.43 -2.77
N ASN A 196 -11.92 -1.96 -1.69
CA ASN A 196 -11.39 -0.96 -0.77
C ASN A 196 -10.82 -1.59 0.53
N TYR A 197 -10.59 -2.91 0.56
CA TYR A 197 -9.83 -3.58 1.63
C TYR A 197 -8.48 -2.86 1.81
N GLY A 198 -8.28 -2.24 2.98
CA GLY A 198 -7.05 -1.51 3.32
C GLY A 198 -7.06 0.00 3.08
N ARG A 199 -8.18 0.62 2.67
CA ARG A 199 -8.33 2.10 2.64
C ARG A 199 -9.10 2.64 3.85
N GLN A 200 -9.07 1.93 4.97
CA GLN A 200 -9.06 2.63 6.24
C GLN A 200 -7.67 3.26 6.32
N GLN A 201 -7.56 4.55 6.64
CA GLN A 201 -6.28 5.15 6.99
C GLN A 201 -5.61 4.18 7.96
N ALA A 202 -4.54 3.51 7.51
CA ALA A 202 -3.86 2.51 8.29
C ALA A 202 -3.23 3.26 9.47
N ALA A 203 -3.96 3.32 10.59
CA ALA A 203 -3.40 3.62 11.88
C ALA A 203 -2.47 2.44 12.16
N ALA A 204 -1.20 2.60 11.80
CA ALA A 204 -0.18 1.59 12.03
C ALA A 204 -0.17 1.24 13.53
N VAL A 205 0.14 0.00 13.87
CA VAL A 205 0.31 -0.39 15.29
C VAL A 205 1.42 0.47 15.90
N GLY A 206 1.05 1.35 16.83
CA GLY A 206 1.91 2.41 17.40
C GLY A 206 1.39 3.83 17.17
N ASP A 207 0.37 4.02 16.33
CA ASP A 207 -0.35 5.28 16.16
C ASP A 207 -1.32 5.46 17.33
N ARG A 208 -0.77 5.81 18.50
CA ARG A 208 -1.58 6.50 19.51
C ARG A 208 -1.81 7.90 18.96
N ASP A 209 -3.06 8.37 18.96
CA ASP A 209 -3.40 9.78 18.71
C ASP A 209 -2.51 10.67 19.62
N GLY A 210 -1.43 11.21 19.05
CA GLY A 210 -0.38 11.92 19.79
C GLY A 210 1.05 11.63 19.33
N ASP A 211 1.40 10.38 18.98
CA ASP A 211 2.81 9.99 18.70
C ASP A 211 3.32 10.54 17.36
N THR A 212 2.43 10.81 16.41
CA THR A 212 2.77 11.51 15.15
C THR A 212 3.22 12.95 15.38
N GLY A 213 2.73 13.60 16.45
CA GLY A 213 3.14 14.94 16.85
C GLY A 213 4.42 14.99 17.70
N LEU A 214 4.89 13.84 18.22
CA LEU A 214 6.07 13.76 19.07
C LEU A 214 7.37 13.51 18.27
N LEU A 215 7.27 13.16 16.99
CA LEU A 215 8.41 12.86 16.11
C LEU A 215 8.89 14.08 15.33
N ASN A 216 8.93 15.22 16.01
CA ASN A 216 9.45 16.47 15.48
C ASN A 216 10.86 16.70 16.02
N GLY A 217 11.83 15.97 15.50
CA GLY A 217 13.25 16.32 15.67
C GLY A 217 13.62 17.59 14.89
N PRO A 218 14.85 18.12 15.10
CA PRO A 218 15.36 19.25 14.33
C PRO A 218 15.20 18.97 12.83
N GLN A 219 14.56 19.91 12.14
CA GLN A 219 14.19 19.74 10.74
C GLN A 219 15.44 19.65 9.85
N SER A 220 15.39 18.82 8.80
CA SER A 220 16.47 18.78 7.80
C SER A 220 16.67 20.18 7.21
N SER A 221 17.90 20.58 6.88
CA SER A 221 18.20 21.92 6.34
C SER A 221 17.37 22.34 5.11
N ALA A 222 16.83 21.39 4.35
CA ALA A 222 15.94 21.65 3.21
C ALA A 222 14.46 21.89 3.59
N SER A 223 14.06 21.57 4.82
CA SER A 223 12.71 21.74 5.36
C SER A 223 12.68 22.50 6.68
N ALA A 224 13.85 22.89 7.20
CA ALA A 224 13.99 23.74 8.36
C ALA A 224 13.57 25.16 7.99
N MET A 225 12.69 25.74 8.82
CA MET A 225 12.44 27.17 8.76
C MET A 225 13.76 27.92 8.91
N ALA A 226 13.99 28.95 8.09
CA ALA A 226 15.17 29.79 8.25
C ALA A 226 15.06 30.53 9.59
N GLN A 227 16.20 30.86 10.21
CA GLN A 227 16.23 31.62 11.47
C GLN A 227 15.43 32.92 11.35
N ASP A 228 15.50 33.57 10.19
CA ASP A 228 14.74 34.78 9.87
C ASP A 228 13.21 34.57 9.93
N ASP A 229 12.73 33.38 9.53
CA ASP A 229 11.31 33.02 9.59
C ASP A 229 10.86 32.74 11.03
N ILE A 230 11.76 32.17 11.85
CA ILE A 230 11.53 31.93 13.29
C ILE A 230 11.44 33.26 14.02
N ASP A 231 12.35 34.18 13.74
CA ASP A 231 12.39 35.51 14.35
C ASP A 231 11.15 36.35 13.95
N ALA A 232 10.72 36.24 12.68
CA ALA A 232 9.49 36.89 12.21
C ALA A 232 8.23 36.33 12.88
N LEU A 233 8.20 35.02 13.13
CA LEU A 233 7.08 34.35 13.78
C LEU A 233 7.03 34.69 15.28
N LEU A 234 8.16 34.75 15.97
CA LEU A 234 8.24 35.20 17.36
C LEU A 234 7.87 36.68 17.53
N ALA A 235 8.34 37.55 16.64
CA ALA A 235 7.95 38.96 16.63
C ALA A 235 6.45 39.18 16.36
N SER A 236 5.77 38.21 15.77
CA SER A 236 4.31 38.27 15.54
C SER A 236 3.49 37.97 16.80
N PHE A 237 4.08 37.33 17.82
CA PHE A 237 3.44 37.05 19.12
C PHE A 237 3.60 38.18 20.13
N ASP A 238 4.53 39.11 19.91
CA ASP A 238 4.76 40.30 20.75
C ASP A 238 3.86 41.51 20.38
N LYS A 239 2.70 41.25 19.74
CA LYS A 239 1.67 42.25 19.41
C LYS A 239 0.37 42.07 20.18
#